data_AF-A0A7V9TMC9-F1
#
_entry.id   AF-A0A7V9TMC9-F1
#
_cell.length_a   1.000
_cell.length_b   1.000
_cell.length_c   1.000
_cell.angle_alpha   90.00
_cell.angle_beta   90.00
_cell.angle_gamma   90.00
#
_symmetry.space_group_name_H-M   'P 1'
#
loop_
_entity.id
_entity.type
_entity.pdbx_description
1 polymer ?
#
loop_
_entity_poly.entity_id
_entity_poly.type
_entity_poly.pdbx_seq_one_letter_code
_entity_poly.pdbx_strand_id
1 'polypeptide(L)'
;MNVGCPECGTVFRVDPAKVPSGGVQARCSVCAGVMSVLSPEDQAEAASQSKPVEATPPTRSPAAPKVSSGPVKPAAPIKSINPFLSRDPGIRAKRLARALISDMVTYYPVKHEEGLREGTLKKLFKDEIKKSYEEYVAQVGTEFAEGTSFFQDSLNELLANGKKVF
;
A
#
# COMPACT_ATOMS: atom_id res chain seq x y z
N MET A 1 -10.51 -22.78 8.51
CA MET A 1 -9.41 -22.70 7.53
C MET A 1 -8.59 -21.43 7.76
N ASN A 2 -7.31 -21.43 7.40
CA ASN A 2 -6.44 -20.26 7.57
C ASN A 2 -6.30 -19.53 6.23
N VAL A 3 -6.41 -18.20 6.25
CA VAL A 3 -6.22 -17.35 5.06
C VAL A 3 -5.15 -16.32 5.38
N GLY A 4 -4.12 -16.24 4.54
CA GLY A 4 -3.08 -15.22 4.63
C GLY A 4 -3.46 -13.97 3.85
N CYS A 5 -3.24 -12.79 4.43
CA CYS A 5 -3.38 -11.54 3.70
C CYS A 5 -2.22 -11.39 2.70
N PRO A 6 -2.48 -11.17 1.40
CA PRO A 6 -1.43 -11.02 0.37
C PRO A 6 -0.67 -9.67 0.45
N GLU A 7 -1.15 -8.75 1.28
CA GLU A 7 -0.60 -7.40 1.43
C GLU A 7 0.38 -7.30 2.62
N CYS A 8 0.08 -7.96 3.75
CA CYS A 8 0.90 -7.88 4.97
C CYS A 8 1.31 -9.24 5.56
N GLY A 9 0.88 -10.36 4.98
CA GLY A 9 1.24 -11.71 5.43
C GLY A 9 0.54 -12.19 6.70
N THR A 10 -0.31 -11.36 7.33
CA THR A 10 -1.06 -11.75 8.53
C THR A 10 -2.00 -12.93 8.23
N VAL A 11 -1.97 -13.94 9.10
CA VAL A 11 -2.80 -15.15 8.98
C VAL A 11 -4.07 -15.00 9.83
N PHE A 12 -5.22 -15.15 9.18
CA PHE A 12 -6.53 -15.10 9.82
C PHE A 12 -7.16 -16.49 9.87
N ARG A 13 -7.79 -16.82 11.00
CA ARG A 13 -8.60 -18.04 11.14
C ARG A 13 -10.02 -17.73 10.69
N VAL A 14 -10.45 -18.34 9.59
CA VAL A 14 -11.80 -18.22 9.03
C VAL A 14 -12.56 -19.50 9.28
N ASP A 15 -13.79 -19.37 9.76
CA ASP A 15 -14.71 -20.49 9.91
C ASP A 15 -15.27 -20.87 8.52
N PRO A 16 -15.02 -22.09 8.01
CA PRO A 16 -15.48 -22.49 6.68
C PRO A 16 -17.01 -22.50 6.55
N ALA A 17 -17.76 -22.68 7.64
CA ALA A 17 -19.22 -22.65 7.61
C ALA A 17 -19.80 -21.24 7.32
N LYS A 18 -18.99 -20.19 7.45
CA LYS A 18 -19.39 -18.80 7.17
C LYS A 18 -18.99 -18.30 5.78
N VAL A 19 -18.31 -19.13 4.99
CA VAL A 19 -17.88 -18.75 3.63
C VAL A 19 -18.92 -19.25 2.63
N PRO A 20 -19.61 -18.36 1.89
CA PRO A 20 -20.55 -18.77 0.86
C PRO A 20 -19.83 -19.45 -0.32
N SER A 21 -20.54 -20.35 -1.01
CA SER A 21 -20.09 -20.97 -2.25
C SER A 21 -19.90 -19.89 -3.33
N GLY A 22 -18.72 -19.86 -3.97
CA GLY A 22 -18.25 -18.75 -4.82
C GLY A 22 -17.27 -17.79 -4.13
N GLY A 23 -17.01 -17.99 -2.84
CA GLY A 23 -16.04 -17.22 -2.06
C GLY A 23 -16.54 -15.84 -1.63
N VAL A 24 -15.77 -15.19 -0.74
CA VAL A 24 -16.09 -13.87 -0.20
C VAL A 24 -14.86 -12.96 -0.22
N GLN A 25 -15.08 -11.67 -0.49
CA GLN A 25 -14.05 -10.65 -0.26
C GLN A 25 -14.01 -10.27 1.22
N ALA A 26 -12.90 -10.58 1.87
CA ALA A 26 -12.63 -10.18 3.25
C ALA A 26 -11.65 -9.00 3.27
N ARG A 27 -11.83 -8.09 4.22
CA ARG A 27 -10.92 -6.98 4.46
C ARG A 27 -10.00 -7.28 5.65
N CYS A 28 -8.69 -7.14 5.45
CA CYS A 28 -7.71 -7.33 6.51
C CYS A 28 -7.84 -6.22 7.58
N SER A 29 -7.93 -6.60 8.85
CA SER A 29 -7.98 -5.62 9.96
C SER A 29 -6.65 -4.91 10.22
N VAL A 30 -5.53 -5.47 9.76
CA VAL A 30 -4.17 -4.95 10.00
C VAL A 30 -3.79 -3.90 8.95
N CYS A 31 -4.00 -4.19 7.66
CA CYS A 31 -3.56 -3.32 6.56
C CYS A 31 -4.70 -2.83 5.66
N ALA A 32 -5.95 -3.21 5.95
CA ALA A 32 -7.15 -2.86 5.19
C ALA A 32 -7.20 -3.40 3.73
N GLY A 33 -6.25 -4.26 3.34
CA GLY A 33 -6.22 -4.94 2.04
C GLY A 33 -7.39 -5.91 1.85
N VAL A 34 -7.83 -6.06 0.60
CA VAL A 34 -8.92 -6.98 0.21
C VAL A 34 -8.32 -8.33 -0.19
N MET A 35 -8.80 -9.41 0.41
CA MET A 35 -8.39 -10.78 0.11
C MET A 35 -9.60 -11.64 -0.28
N SER A 36 -9.40 -12.54 -1.24
CA SER A 36 -10.43 -13.47 -1.71
C SER A 36 -10.36 -14.76 -0.90
N VAL A 37 -11.40 -15.05 -0.14
CA VAL A 37 -11.54 -16.26 0.66
C VAL A 37 -12.41 -17.24 -0.12
N LEU A 38 -11.82 -18.28 -0.69
CA LEU A 38 -12.54 -19.31 -1.45
C LEU A 38 -12.98 -20.45 -0.53
N SER A 39 -14.16 -21.02 -0.79
CA SER A 39 -14.62 -22.25 -0.12
C SER A 39 -13.64 -23.40 -0.42
N PRO A 40 -13.40 -24.34 0.50
CA PRO A 40 -12.57 -25.52 0.24
C PRO A 40 -13.03 -26.34 -0.98
N GLU A 41 -14.30 -26.24 -1.37
CA GLU A 41 -14.90 -26.90 -2.54
C GLU A 41 -14.36 -26.29 -3.86
N ASP A 42 -14.26 -24.96 -3.94
CA ASP A 42 -13.68 -24.24 -5.08
C ASP A 42 -12.15 -24.45 -5.18
N GLN A 43 -11.47 -24.70 -4.05
CA GLN A 43 -10.03 -25.03 -4.03
C GLN A 43 -9.75 -26.44 -4.58
N ALA A 44 -10.70 -27.37 -4.45
CA ALA A 44 -10.58 -28.71 -5.01
C ALA A 44 -10.82 -28.74 -6.53
N GLU A 45 -11.64 -27.83 -7.07
CA GLU A 45 -11.92 -27.76 -8.50
C GLU A 45 -10.80 -27.06 -9.31
N ALA A 46 -10.05 -26.14 -8.68
CA ALA A 46 -8.88 -25.49 -9.31
C ALA A 46 -7.63 -26.38 -9.41
N ALA A 47 -7.53 -27.46 -8.62
CA ALA A 47 -6.42 -28.41 -8.68
C ALA A 47 -6.61 -29.51 -9.74
N SER A 48 -7.79 -29.59 -10.38
CA SER A 48 -8.16 -30.66 -11.32
C SER A 48 -8.36 -30.19 -12.77
N GLN A 49 -7.75 -29.05 -13.16
CA GLN A 49 -7.72 -28.59 -14.56
C GLN A 49 -6.32 -28.35 -15.12
N SER A 50 -5.28 -28.91 -14.51
CA SER A 50 -3.94 -29.03 -15.12
C SER A 50 -3.79 -30.40 -15.80
N LYS A 51 -4.58 -30.66 -16.86
CA LYS A 51 -4.24 -31.66 -17.88
C LYS A 51 -3.60 -30.96 -19.08
N PRO A 52 -2.40 -31.39 -19.52
CA PRO A 52 -1.73 -30.85 -20.69
C PRO A 52 -2.56 -31.01 -21.97
N VAL A 53 -2.58 -29.95 -22.76
CA VAL A 53 -3.20 -29.86 -24.08
C VAL A 53 -2.31 -30.56 -25.11
N GLU A 54 -2.85 -31.53 -25.86
CA GLU A 54 -2.30 -31.91 -27.15
C GLU A 54 -3.41 -31.94 -28.23
N ALA A 55 -3.20 -31.06 -29.22
CA ALA A 55 -3.60 -31.12 -30.64
C ALA A 55 -5.08 -31.02 -31.10
N THR A 56 -5.36 -29.80 -31.62
CA THR A 56 -6.02 -29.47 -32.92
C THR A 56 -7.56 -29.35 -33.07
N PRO A 57 -8.03 -28.46 -33.98
CA PRO A 57 -9.29 -27.69 -33.86
C PRO A 57 -10.45 -28.27 -34.70
N PRO A 58 -11.67 -27.72 -34.56
CA PRO A 58 -12.19 -26.96 -35.70
C PRO A 58 -13.00 -25.71 -35.37
N THR A 59 -12.75 -24.71 -36.20
CA THR A 59 -13.63 -23.69 -36.78
C THR A 59 -15.11 -23.67 -36.37
N ARG A 60 -15.57 -22.51 -35.89
CA ARG A 60 -16.72 -21.79 -36.47
C ARG A 60 -16.79 -20.34 -35.97
N SER A 61 -16.58 -19.44 -36.92
CA SER A 61 -17.08 -18.06 -36.89
C SER A 61 -18.62 -18.08 -36.81
N PRO A 62 -19.27 -17.07 -36.18
CA PRO A 62 -19.72 -15.96 -37.02
C PRO A 62 -19.65 -14.56 -36.39
N ALA A 63 -19.31 -13.61 -37.27
CA ALA A 63 -19.88 -12.28 -37.43
C ALA A 63 -19.79 -11.26 -36.28
N ALA A 64 -18.84 -10.36 -36.45
CA ALA A 64 -18.78 -9.04 -35.82
C ALA A 64 -19.92 -8.11 -36.28
N PRO A 65 -20.21 -7.05 -35.51
CA PRO A 65 -20.43 -5.72 -36.05
C PRO A 65 -19.20 -4.85 -35.75
N LYS A 66 -18.59 -4.36 -36.82
CA LYS A 66 -17.57 -3.31 -36.78
C LYS A 66 -18.23 -2.01 -36.32
N VAL A 67 -17.69 -1.36 -35.30
CA VAL A 67 -17.91 0.07 -35.03
C VAL A 67 -16.56 0.76 -34.89
N SER A 68 -16.17 1.33 -36.03
CA SER A 68 -15.36 2.51 -36.28
C SER A 68 -14.47 3.05 -35.15
N SER A 69 -13.18 2.76 -35.25
CA SER A 69 -12.11 3.52 -34.61
C SER A 69 -11.92 4.86 -35.32
N GLY A 70 -12.37 5.95 -34.70
CA GLY A 70 -11.85 7.30 -35.00
C GLY A 70 -10.49 7.49 -34.32
N PRO A 71 -9.54 8.25 -34.89
CA PRO A 71 -8.23 8.45 -34.29
C PRO A 71 -8.33 9.53 -33.21
N VAL A 72 -8.38 9.13 -31.95
CA VAL A 72 -8.20 10.07 -30.83
C VAL A 72 -6.71 10.17 -30.53
N LYS A 73 -6.18 11.39 -30.71
CA LYS A 73 -4.80 11.80 -30.38
C LYS A 73 -4.42 11.34 -28.96
N PRO A 74 -3.17 10.94 -28.68
CA PRO A 74 -2.75 10.58 -27.33
C PRO A 74 -2.75 11.83 -26.44
N ALA A 75 -3.76 11.97 -25.59
CA ALA A 75 -3.74 12.91 -24.48
C ALA A 75 -2.81 12.37 -23.38
N ALA A 76 -2.01 13.27 -22.82
CA ALA A 76 -1.01 13.02 -21.79
C ALA A 76 -1.53 12.18 -20.59
N PRO A 77 -0.66 11.44 -19.89
CA PRO A 77 -1.07 10.56 -18.80
C PRO A 77 -1.63 11.39 -17.64
N ILE A 78 -2.94 11.22 -17.41
CA ILE A 78 -3.62 11.69 -16.20
C ILE A 78 -3.03 10.89 -15.04
N LYS A 79 -2.28 11.57 -14.15
CA LYS A 79 -1.83 11.01 -12.88
C LYS A 79 -3.06 10.43 -12.17
N SER A 80 -3.11 9.12 -11.97
CA SER A 80 -4.28 8.44 -11.46
C SER A 80 -4.67 9.00 -10.08
N ILE A 81 -5.93 9.40 -9.96
CA ILE A 81 -6.55 10.07 -8.79
C ILE A 81 -6.54 9.21 -7.51
N ASN A 82 -6.20 7.92 -7.59
CA ASN A 82 -6.32 6.99 -6.48
C ASN A 82 -4.94 6.55 -5.95
N PRO A 83 -4.36 7.27 -4.97
CA PRO A 83 -3.13 6.88 -4.28
C PRO A 83 -3.28 5.58 -3.45
N PHE A 84 -4.46 4.95 -3.49
CA PHE A 84 -4.76 3.67 -2.84
C PHE A 84 -4.43 2.46 -3.73
N LEU A 85 -4.36 2.61 -5.06
CA LEU A 85 -4.00 1.52 -5.98
C LEU A 85 -2.49 1.37 -6.22
N SER A 86 -1.68 2.30 -5.72
CA SER A 86 -0.24 2.25 -5.92
C SER A 86 0.40 1.34 -4.86
N ARG A 87 0.66 0.09 -5.23
CA ARG A 87 1.53 -0.88 -4.50
C ARG A 87 3.02 -0.45 -4.50
N ASP A 88 3.28 0.82 -4.76
CA ASP A 88 4.61 1.36 -4.90
C ASP A 88 5.28 1.48 -3.51
N PRO A 89 6.47 0.88 -3.32
CA PRO A 89 7.18 0.95 -2.04
C PRO A 89 7.48 2.40 -1.62
N GLY A 90 7.70 3.32 -2.57
CA GLY A 90 7.95 4.73 -2.27
C GLY A 90 6.74 5.45 -1.68
N ILE A 91 5.54 5.19 -2.21
CA ILE A 91 4.31 5.80 -1.67
C ILE A 91 4.00 5.25 -0.27
N ARG A 92 4.24 3.95 -0.04
CA ARG A 92 4.10 3.33 1.29
C ARG A 92 5.06 3.94 2.31
N ALA A 93 6.35 4.04 1.95
CA ALA A 93 7.37 4.65 2.80
C ALA A 93 7.07 6.13 3.10
N LYS A 94 6.69 6.91 2.09
CA LYS A 94 6.31 8.31 2.28
C LYS A 94 5.11 8.47 3.20
N ARG A 95 4.10 7.59 3.09
CA ARG A 95 2.94 7.60 3.98
C ARG A 95 3.35 7.26 5.42
N LEU A 96 4.20 6.25 5.59
CA LEU A 96 4.69 5.85 6.91
C LEU A 96 5.46 6.98 7.61
N ALA A 97 6.39 7.62 6.89
CA ALA A 97 7.14 8.75 7.42
C ALA A 97 6.22 9.89 7.90
N ARG A 98 5.23 10.28 7.08
CA ARG A 98 4.24 11.30 7.46
C ARG A 98 3.43 10.91 8.69
N ALA A 99 3.03 9.64 8.80
CA ALA A 99 2.27 9.16 9.95
C ALA A 99 3.07 9.26 11.24
N LEU A 100 4.32 8.77 11.25
CA LEU A 100 5.21 8.82 12.42
C LEU A 100 5.49 10.26 12.88
N ILE A 101 5.70 11.18 11.94
CA ILE A 101 6.00 12.57 12.27
C ILE A 101 4.74 13.33 12.70
N SER A 102 3.59 13.04 12.09
CA SER A 102 2.30 13.58 12.54
C SER A 102 1.99 13.15 13.98
N ASP A 103 2.37 11.93 14.35
CA ASP A 103 2.22 11.41 15.71
C ASP A 103 3.06 12.23 16.71
N MET A 104 4.33 12.53 16.37
CA MET A 104 5.18 13.39 17.20
C MET A 104 4.57 14.78 17.47
N VAL A 105 4.02 15.43 16.43
CA VAL A 105 3.38 16.75 16.58
C VAL A 105 2.13 16.65 17.45
N THR A 106 1.36 15.56 17.29
CA THR A 106 0.14 15.31 18.08
C THR A 106 0.46 15.07 19.55
N TYR A 107 1.54 14.34 19.85
CA TYR A 107 1.94 14.00 21.22
C TYR A 107 2.72 15.12 21.93
N TYR A 108 3.44 15.96 21.19
CA TYR A 108 4.28 17.02 21.76
C TYR A 108 3.96 18.41 21.18
N PRO A 109 2.71 18.89 21.26
CA PRO A 109 2.33 20.17 20.65
C PRO A 109 3.06 21.35 21.29
N VAL A 110 3.25 21.33 22.62
CA VAL A 110 3.94 22.40 23.34
C VAL A 110 5.41 22.50 22.93
N LYS A 111 6.13 21.36 22.86
CA LYS A 111 7.53 21.32 22.39
C LYS A 111 7.64 21.77 20.93
N HIS A 112 6.64 21.45 20.10
CA HIS A 112 6.61 21.84 18.70
C HIS A 112 6.50 23.35 18.54
N GLU A 113 5.58 23.99 19.26
CA GLU A 113 5.42 25.44 19.24
C GLU A 113 6.65 26.17 19.79
N GLU A 114 7.24 25.67 20.88
CA GLU A 114 8.48 26.20 21.45
C GLU A 114 9.63 26.10 20.43
N GLY A 115 9.83 24.92 19.85
CA GLY A 115 10.87 24.70 18.85
C GLY A 115 10.69 25.55 17.59
N LEU A 116 9.45 25.79 17.15
CA LEU A 116 9.15 26.69 16.04
C LEU A 116 9.46 28.15 16.39
N ARG A 117 9.20 28.58 17.63
CA ARG A 117 9.43 29.95 18.10
C ARG A 117 10.92 30.25 18.26
N GLU A 118 11.67 29.31 18.82
CA GLU A 118 13.11 29.48 19.09
C GLU A 118 14.00 29.01 17.94
N GLY A 119 13.46 28.26 16.97
CA GLY A 119 14.24 27.62 15.91
C GLY A 119 15.06 26.41 16.39
N THR A 120 14.74 25.86 17.56
CA THR A 120 15.48 24.76 18.22
C THR A 120 14.91 23.37 17.94
N LEU A 121 14.00 23.24 16.95
CA LEU A 121 13.33 21.98 16.57
C LEU A 121 14.28 20.77 16.50
N LYS A 122 15.45 20.92 15.87
CA LYS A 122 16.45 19.84 15.76
C LYS A 122 16.93 19.31 17.09
N LYS A 123 17.06 20.18 18.08
CA LYS A 123 17.59 19.84 19.40
C LYS A 123 16.48 19.27 20.28
N LEU A 124 15.29 19.87 20.25
CA LEU A 124 14.15 19.47 21.06
C LEU A 124 13.55 18.13 20.65
N PHE A 125 13.54 17.82 19.35
CA PHE A 125 12.99 16.57 18.81
C PHE A 125 14.07 15.55 18.44
N LYS A 126 15.34 15.76 18.84
CA LYS A 126 16.45 14.89 18.40
C LYS A 126 16.20 13.43 18.75
N ASP A 127 15.76 13.17 19.97
CA ASP A 127 15.57 11.82 20.48
C ASP A 127 14.32 11.16 19.88
N GLU A 128 13.25 11.93 19.70
CA GLU A 128 12.01 11.49 19.07
C GLU A 128 12.23 11.19 17.59
N ILE A 129 12.92 12.06 16.85
CA ILE A 129 13.29 11.85 15.44
C ILE A 129 14.13 10.59 15.31
N LYS A 130 15.10 10.36 16.21
CA LYS A 130 15.93 9.15 16.17
C LYS A 130 15.09 7.88 16.33
N LYS A 131 14.18 7.84 17.32
CA LYS A 131 13.29 6.70 17.55
C LYS A 131 12.36 6.46 16.36
N SER A 132 11.73 7.52 15.84
CA SER A 132 10.86 7.42 14.67
C SER A 132 11.62 6.99 13.41
N TYR A 133 12.89 7.37 13.27
CA TYR A 133 13.74 6.93 12.18
C TYR A 133 14.11 5.44 12.31
N GLU A 134 14.46 4.97 13.51
CA GLU A 134 14.71 3.55 13.77
C GLU A 134 13.48 2.69 13.43
N GLU A 135 12.28 3.14 13.84
CA GLU A 135 11.02 2.47 13.49
C GLU A 135 10.74 2.50 11.98
N TYR A 136 10.98 3.64 11.33
CA TYR A 136 10.86 3.77 9.88
C TYR A 136 11.77 2.76 9.16
N VAL A 137 13.06 2.72 9.52
CA VAL A 137 14.05 1.78 8.98
C VAL A 137 13.64 0.34 9.24
N ALA A 138 13.12 0.01 10.43
CA ALA A 138 12.66 -1.34 10.75
C ALA A 138 11.52 -1.80 9.84
N GLN A 139 10.64 -0.89 9.39
CA GLN A 139 9.52 -1.22 8.52
C GLN A 139 9.83 -1.18 7.01
N VAL A 140 10.64 -0.21 6.56
CA VAL A 140 10.96 -0.05 5.12
C VAL A 140 12.26 -0.74 4.69
N GLY A 141 13.13 -1.06 5.64
CA GLY A 141 14.48 -1.57 5.41
C GLY A 141 15.53 -0.47 5.25
N THR A 142 16.75 -0.75 5.72
CA THR A 142 17.87 0.20 5.74
C THR A 142 18.22 0.74 4.36
N GLU A 143 18.35 -0.13 3.36
CA GLU A 143 18.73 0.28 1.99
C GLU A 143 17.73 1.27 1.39
N PHE A 144 16.43 1.09 1.68
CA PHE A 144 15.39 1.98 1.18
C PHE A 144 15.34 3.30 1.96
N ALA A 145 15.53 3.24 3.28
CA ALA A 145 15.55 4.41 4.14
C ALA A 145 16.73 5.34 3.84
N GLU A 146 17.92 4.79 3.62
CA GLU A 146 19.13 5.57 3.28
C GLU A 146 19.10 6.07 1.83
N GLY A 147 18.47 5.31 0.91
CA GLY A 147 18.34 5.68 -0.49
C GLY A 147 17.26 6.73 -0.80
N THR A 148 16.44 7.13 0.18
CA THR A 148 15.29 8.03 -0.05
C THR A 148 15.23 9.20 0.94
N SER A 149 14.81 10.37 0.45
CA SER A 149 14.65 11.57 1.28
C SER A 149 13.27 11.69 1.96
N PHE A 150 12.39 10.68 1.82
CA PHE A 150 10.98 10.79 2.22
C PHE A 150 10.79 11.14 3.70
N PHE A 151 11.66 10.63 4.57
CA PHE A 151 11.61 10.92 6.00
C PHE A 151 12.01 12.38 6.28
N GLN A 152 13.12 12.84 5.72
CA GLN A 152 13.60 14.22 5.87
C GLN A 152 12.63 15.25 5.25
N ASP A 153 12.06 14.95 4.08
CA ASP A 153 11.03 15.78 3.46
C ASP A 153 9.80 15.90 4.36
N SER A 154 9.39 14.80 5.00
CA SER A 154 8.25 14.79 5.92
C SER A 154 8.54 15.56 7.21
N LEU A 155 9.78 15.53 7.73
CA LEU A 155 10.19 16.36 8.87
C LEU A 155 10.07 17.85 8.51
N ASN A 156 10.54 18.23 7.34
CA ASN A 156 10.47 19.60 6.87
C ASN A 156 9.03 20.06 6.62
N GLU A 157 8.18 19.22 6.03
CA GLU A 157 6.75 19.54 5.83
C GLU A 157 5.97 19.67 7.15
N LEU A 158 6.12 18.71 8.07
CA LEU A 158 5.23 18.60 9.24
C LEU A 158 5.79 19.24 10.52
N LEU A 159 7.08 19.05 10.83
CA LEU A 159 7.69 19.64 12.03
C LEU A 159 8.09 21.11 11.80
N ALA A 160 8.56 21.44 10.60
CA ALA A 160 9.07 22.78 10.30
C ALA A 160 8.06 23.67 9.55
N ASN A 161 6.77 23.28 9.48
CA ASN A 161 5.73 23.99 8.71
C ASN A 161 6.14 24.27 7.25
N GLY A 162 6.77 23.31 6.58
CA GLY A 162 7.23 23.42 5.20
C GLY A 162 8.60 24.08 5.02
N LYS A 163 9.27 24.51 6.09
CA LYS A 163 10.63 25.06 6.01
C LYS A 163 11.67 23.93 5.93
N LYS A 164 12.65 24.06 5.04
CA LYS A 164 13.80 23.13 4.97
C LYS A 164 14.80 23.42 6.10
N VAL A 165 14.49 22.90 7.27
CA VAL A 165 15.33 23.04 8.47
C VAL A 165 16.23 21.83 8.62
N PHE A 166 15.70 20.62 8.41
CA PHE A 166 16.37 19.34 8.58
C PHE A 166 17.14 18.91 7.35
#